data_AF-A0A432V491-F1
#
_entry.id   AF-A0A432V491-F1
#
_cell.length_a   1.000
_cell.length_b   1.000
_cell.length_c   1.000
_cell.angle_alpha   90.00
_cell.angle_beta   90.00
_cell.angle_gamma   90.00
#
_symmetry.space_group_name_H-M   'P 1'
#
loop_
_entity.id
_entity.type
_entity.pdbx_description
1 polymer ?
#
loop_
_entity_poly.entity_id
_entity_poly.type
_entity_poly.pdbx_seq_one_letter_code
_entity_poly.pdbx_strand_id
1 'polypeptide(L)' 'MGHDGNEIIPAKFPELNKLAWNRDPRRPLAADEAFALYERNWRFVDREHLTDREASLIRKLGKKYGHGFGLI' A
#
# COMPACT_ATOMS: atom_id res chain seq x y z
N MET A 1 8.32 10.94 -15.77
CA MET A 1 8.23 10.78 -14.29
C MET A 1 6.80 11.14 -13.90
N GLY A 2 5.88 10.18 -14.02
CA GLY A 2 4.48 10.39 -13.68
C GLY A 2 4.26 10.04 -12.22
N HIS A 3 4.25 11.04 -11.33
CA HIS A 3 3.68 10.86 -10.00
C HIS A 3 2.18 11.04 -10.16
N ASP A 4 1.49 9.94 -10.47
CA ASP A 4 0.03 9.86 -10.40
C ASP A 4 -0.42 10.37 -9.02
N GLY A 5 -0.98 11.58 -8.97
CA GLY A 5 -1.21 12.41 -7.77
C GLY A 5 -2.19 11.86 -6.74
N ASN A 6 -1.94 10.67 -6.22
CA ASN A 6 -2.64 10.08 -5.08
C ASN A 6 -1.60 9.74 -4.01
N GLU A 7 -1.24 10.75 -3.23
CA GLU A 7 -0.32 10.65 -2.10
C GLU A 7 -0.96 9.86 -0.95
N ILE A 8 -0.27 8.81 -0.50
CA ILE A 8 -0.70 7.92 0.58
C ILE A 8 0.27 8.10 1.75
N ILE A 9 -0.27 8.39 2.93
CA ILE A 9 0.51 8.53 4.16
C ILE A 9 0.49 7.18 4.90
N PRO A 10 1.63 6.46 5.02
CA PRO A 10 1.70 5.18 5.70
C PRO A 10 1.17 5.22 7.12
N ALA A 11 1.42 6.29 7.86
CA ALA A 11 0.94 6.44 9.24
C ALA A 11 -0.60 6.37 9.37
N LYS A 12 -1.37 6.49 8.28
CA LYS A 12 -2.84 6.32 8.30
C LYS A 12 -3.29 4.86 8.15
N PHE A 13 -2.37 3.95 7.88
CA PHE A 13 -2.64 2.57 7.51
C PHE A 13 -1.72 1.66 8.32
N PRO A 14 -2.25 0.85 9.26
CA PRO A 14 -1.42 0.08 10.18
C PRO A 14 -0.48 -0.89 9.46
N GLU A 15 -0.94 -1.59 8.41
CA GLU A 15 -0.07 -2.52 7.68
C GLU A 15 0.94 -1.75 6.83
N LEU A 16 0.53 -0.71 6.10
CA LEU A 16 1.48 0.12 5.35
C LEU A 16 2.54 0.76 6.25
N ASN A 17 2.17 1.17 7.47
CA ASN A 17 3.10 1.72 8.45
C ASN A 17 4.17 0.70 8.84
N LYS A 18 3.77 -0.56 9.10
CA LYS A 18 4.70 -1.66 9.35
C LYS A 18 5.60 -1.92 8.14
N LEU A 19 5.04 -1.93 6.93
CA LEU A 19 5.81 -2.16 5.70
C LEU A 19 6.80 -1.02 5.41
N ALA A 20 6.44 0.20 5.76
CA ALA A 20 7.26 1.39 5.60
C ALA A 20 8.24 1.61 6.77
N TRP A 21 8.54 0.61 7.60
CA TRP A 21 9.41 0.75 8.78
C TRP A 21 10.79 1.35 8.49
N ASN A 22 11.33 1.13 7.28
CA ASN A 22 12.62 1.67 6.83
C ASN A 22 12.52 3.10 6.23
N ARG A 23 11.33 3.71 6.28
CA ARG A 23 11.03 5.04 5.71
C ARG A 23 10.28 5.88 6.74
N ASP A 24 10.23 7.18 6.52
CA ASP A 24 9.40 8.05 7.36
C ASP A 24 7.91 7.79 7.06
N PRO A 25 7.11 7.35 8.05
CA PRO A 25 5.71 7.00 7.81
C PRO A 25 4.77 8.21 7.73
N ARG A 26 5.25 9.40 8.12
CA ARG A 26 4.49 10.66 7.98
C ARG A 26 4.69 11.28 6.61
N ARG A 27 5.76 10.90 5.92
CA ARG A 27 6.03 11.32 4.54
C ARG A 27 5.01 10.68 3.60
N PRO A 28 4.28 11.49 2.80
CA PRO A 28 3.42 10.96 1.75
C PRO A 28 4.26 10.21 0.71
N LEU A 29 3.78 9.04 0.30
CA LEU A 29 4.31 8.27 -0.83
C LEU A 29 3.34 8.30 -1.98
N ALA A 30 3.86 8.19 -3.19
CA ALA A 30 3.03 7.98 -4.36
C ALA A 30 2.28 6.64 -4.25
N ALA A 31 1.11 6.57 -4.88
CA ALA A 31 0.27 5.39 -4.84
C ALA A 31 0.94 4.14 -5.44
N ASP A 32 1.77 4.30 -6.46
CA ASP A 32 2.60 3.24 -7.04
C ASP A 32 3.66 2.73 -6.04
N GLU A 33 4.39 3.61 -5.36
CA GLU A 33 5.35 3.25 -4.31
C GLU A 33 4.67 2.51 -3.15
N ALA A 34 3.50 2.99 -2.72
CA ALA A 34 2.72 2.32 -1.68
C ALA A 34 2.30 0.91 -2.12
N PHE A 35 1.86 0.76 -3.37
CA PHE A 35 1.52 -0.55 -3.92
C PHE A 35 2.73 -1.48 -4.01
N ALA A 36 3.89 -0.98 -4.47
CA ALA A 36 5.13 -1.75 -4.52
C ALA A 36 5.57 -2.24 -3.13
N LEU A 37 5.33 -1.45 -2.07
CA LEU A 37 5.55 -1.88 -0.69
C LEU A 37 4.63 -3.04 -0.31
N TYR A 38 3.33 -2.94 -0.60
CA TYR A 38 2.39 -4.03 -0.35
C TYR A 38 2.72 -5.28 -1.14
N GLU A 39 3.03 -5.17 -2.43
CA GLU A 39 3.36 -6.30 -3.30
C GLU A 39 4.62 -7.03 -2.79
N ARG A 40 5.72 -6.30 -2.56
CA ARG A 40 6.99 -6.90 -2.15
C ARG A 40 6.93 -7.50 -0.75
N ASN A 41 6.14 -6.91 0.14
CA ASN A 41 6.05 -7.32 1.54
C ASN A 41 4.71 -7.99 1.86
N TRP A 42 3.96 -8.46 0.86
CA TRP A 42 2.62 -9.03 1.04
C TRP A 42 2.59 -10.14 2.10
N ARG A 43 3.66 -10.94 2.19
CA ARG A 43 3.79 -12.00 3.20
C ARG A 43 3.76 -11.52 4.66
N PHE A 44 4.07 -10.24 4.89
CA PHE A 44 4.10 -9.61 6.22
C PHE A 44 2.82 -8.84 6.52
N VAL A 45 1.93 -8.71 5.53
CA VAL A 45 0.64 -8.07 5.69
C VAL A 45 -0.24 -8.99 6.52
N ASP A 46 -0.58 -8.53 7.71
CA ASP A 46 -1.48 -9.21 8.60
C ASP A 46 -2.93 -8.89 8.22
N ARG A 47 -3.68 -9.93 7.83
CA ARG A 47 -5.08 -9.78 7.38
C ARG A 47 -6.04 -9.49 8.52
N GLU A 48 -5.69 -9.81 9.77
CA GLU A 48 -6.53 -9.55 10.94
C GLU A 48 -6.45 -8.07 11.35
N HIS A 49 -5.31 -7.44 11.14
CA HIS A 49 -5.09 -6.01 11.39
C HIS A 49 -5.47 -5.11 10.20
N LEU A 50 -5.89 -5.70 9.07
CA LEU A 50 -6.19 -4.99 7.85
C LEU A 50 -7.59 -4.38 7.90
N THR A 51 -7.64 -3.05 8.04
CA THR A 51 -8.91 -2.32 8.09
C THR A 51 -9.64 -2.33 6.75
N ASP A 52 -10.98 -2.23 6.73
CA ASP A 52 -11.76 -2.17 5.49
C ASP A 52 -11.30 -1.06 4.53
N ARG A 53 -10.86 0.07 5.10
CA ARG A 53 -10.33 1.20 4.33
C ARG A 53 -9.02 0.86 3.64
N GLU A 54 -8.15 0.13 4.33
CA GLU A 54 -6.87 -0.34 3.81
C GLU A 54 -7.08 -1.42 2.74
N ALA A 55 -8.00 -2.36 2.96
CA ALA A 55 -8.37 -3.38 1.98
C ALA A 55 -8.87 -2.75 0.67
N SER A 56 -9.74 -1.74 0.78
CA SER A 56 -10.26 -0.99 -0.36
C SER A 56 -9.15 -0.26 -1.12
N LEU A 57 -8.19 0.31 -0.38
CA LEU A 57 -7.02 0.97 -0.96
C LEU A 57 -6.17 -0.03 -1.74
N ILE A 58 -5.75 -1.13 -1.12
CA ILE A 58 -4.93 -2.17 -1.75
C ILE A 58 -5.62 -2.71 -3.02
N ARG A 59 -6.93 -2.96 -2.97
CA ARG A 59 -7.69 -3.41 -4.14
C ARG A 59 -7.71 -2.38 -5.27
N LYS A 60 -7.87 -1.09 -4.96
CA LYS A 60 -7.80 -0.02 -5.96
C LYS A 60 -6.40 0.08 -6.57
N LEU A 61 -5.36 -0.01 -5.74
CA LEU A 61 -3.98 0.01 -6.16
C LEU A 61 -3.63 -1.21 -7.02
N GLY A 62 -4.04 -2.40 -6.62
CA GLY A 62 -3.83 -3.63 -7.38
C GLY A 62 -4.55 -3.62 -8.74
N LYS A 63 -5.74 -3.00 -8.81
CA LYS A 63 -6.41 -2.79 -10.11
C LYS A 63 -5.68 -1.79 -11.01
N LYS A 64 -5.05 -0.76 -10.43
CA LYS A 64 -4.39 0.32 -11.17
C LYS A 64 -2.95 -0.04 -11.59
N TYR A 65 -2.17 -0.60 -10.67
CA TYR A 65 -0.74 -0.86 -10.82
C TYR A 65 -0.41 -2.35 -10.92
N GLY A 66 -1.25 -3.21 -10.36
CA GLY A 66 -0.93 -4.63 -10.17
C GLY A 66 -1.00 -5.49 -11.43
N HIS A 67 -1.39 -4.98 -12.60
CA HIS A 67 -1.35 -5.68 -13.91
C HIS A 67 -1.65 -7.20 -13.88
N GLY A 68 -2.56 -7.64 -13.00
CA GLY A 68 -2.76 -9.08 -12.70
C GLY A 68 -2.26 -9.56 -11.33
N PHE A 69 -2.28 -8.74 -10.26
CA PHE A 69 -2.14 -9.19 -8.88
C PHE A 69 -3.30 -10.13 -8.52
N GLY A 70 -3.16 -11.40 -8.93
CA GLY A 70 -4.08 -12.48 -8.72
C GLY A 70 -4.04 -12.93 -7.27
N LEU A 71 -4.72 -12.19 -6.41
CA LEU A 71 -5.30 -12.73 -5.19
C LEU A 71 -6.80 -12.88 -5.42
N ILE A 72 -7.14 -13.80 -6.33
CA ILE A 72 -8.42 -14.50 -6.41
C ILE A 72 -8.13 -15.97 -6.65
#